data_AF-A0A8T1UHD5-F1
#
_entry.id   AF-A0A8T1UHD5-F1
#
_cell.length_a   1.000
_cell.length_b   1.000
_cell.length_c   1.000
_cell.angle_alpha   90.00
_cell.angle_beta   90.00
_cell.angle_gamma   90.00
#
_symmetry.space_group_name_H-M   'P 1'
#
loop_
_entity.id
_entity.type
_entity.pdbx_description
1 polymer ?
#
loop_
_entity_poly.entity_id
_entity_poly.type
_entity_poly.pdbx_seq_one_letter_code
_entity_poly.pdbx_strand_id
1 'polypeptide(L)'
;MEVIGVGIAIIDVIHEVAAYPEGRCRWLGVSTDPEKDSDAAFVHNDLAAFGVDCSLASIETQGNMPVSYIVSSRATGSRTIVHSRNLVELSYEAFVKQFTLYRGELQEDASKPVWFHFEGRNVDATQKMMLHVRENMPAAEMSIEIEALRNDWGSAMK
;
A
#
# COMPACT_ATOMS: atom_id res chain seq x y z
N MET A 1 -11.51 -8.41 11.33
CA MET A 1 -10.06 -8.21 11.19
C MET A 1 -9.86 -6.91 10.43
N GLU A 2 -8.83 -6.12 10.71
CA GLU A 2 -8.51 -4.92 9.90
C GLU A 2 -7.16 -5.12 9.21
N VAL A 3 -7.13 -4.95 7.88
CA VAL A 3 -5.92 -5.14 7.06
C VAL A 3 -5.46 -3.78 6.55
N ILE A 4 -4.22 -3.42 6.83
CA ILE A 4 -3.59 -2.21 6.26
C ILE A 4 -2.58 -2.63 5.20
N GLY A 5 -2.88 -2.33 3.94
CA GLY A 5 -1.96 -2.52 2.82
C GLY A 5 -1.05 -1.31 2.65
N VAL A 6 0.26 -1.50 2.78
CA VAL A 6 1.28 -0.47 2.56
C VAL A 6 2.05 -0.79 1.28
N GLY A 7 1.91 0.06 0.25
CA GLY A 7 2.50 -0.20 -1.06
C GLY A 7 2.09 0.82 -2.12
N ILE A 8 2.45 0.57 -3.37
CA ILE A 8 2.02 1.41 -4.50
C ILE A 8 0.66 0.95 -5.02
N ALA A 9 -0.25 1.91 -5.24
CA ALA A 9 -1.36 1.71 -6.15
C ALA A 9 -0.92 2.09 -7.58
N ILE A 10 -0.88 1.09 -8.46
CA ILE A 10 -0.62 1.24 -9.90
C ILE A 10 -1.95 1.01 -10.63
N ILE A 11 -2.20 1.70 -11.74
CA ILE A 11 -3.30 1.28 -12.63
C ILE A 11 -2.85 -0.01 -13.33
N ASP A 12 -3.29 -1.14 -12.79
CA ASP A 12 -3.34 -2.45 -13.42
C ASP A 12 -4.71 -3.06 -13.11
N VAL A 13 -5.66 -2.97 -14.05
CA VAL A 13 -7.02 -3.52 -13.86
C VAL A 13 -7.03 -5.01 -14.19
N ILE A 14 -6.68 -5.84 -13.22
CA ILE A 14 -7.06 -7.26 -13.16
C ILE A 14 -7.26 -7.66 -11.69
N HIS A 15 -8.49 -7.99 -11.29
CA HIS A 15 -8.74 -8.71 -10.04
C HIS A 15 -9.71 -9.88 -10.27
N GLU A 16 -9.24 -11.09 -9.97
CA GLU A 16 -10.08 -12.26 -9.70
C GLU A 16 -9.63 -12.85 -8.36
N VAL A 17 -10.41 -12.62 -7.30
CA VAL A 17 -10.19 -13.21 -5.98
C VAL A 17 -11.50 -13.83 -5.48
N ALA A 18 -11.42 -15.01 -4.85
CA ALA A 18 -12.60 -15.76 -4.43
C ALA A 18 -13.35 -15.11 -3.25
N ALA A 19 -12.65 -14.39 -2.37
CA ALA A 19 -13.20 -13.51 -1.32
C ALA A 19 -12.08 -12.66 -0.69
N TYR A 20 -12.38 -11.41 -0.31
CA TYR A 20 -11.53 -10.62 0.59
C TYR A 20 -11.83 -10.99 2.05
N PRO A 21 -10.87 -10.87 3.00
CA PRO A 21 -11.13 -11.16 4.41
C PRO A 21 -12.27 -10.28 4.94
N GLU A 22 -13.20 -10.87 5.72
CA GLU A 22 -14.26 -10.12 6.38
C GLU A 22 -13.66 -9.10 7.38
N GLY A 23 -13.71 -7.81 7.04
CA GLY A 23 -12.94 -6.80 7.74
C GLY A 23 -12.96 -5.40 7.13
N ARG A 24 -12.53 -4.40 7.90
CA ARG A 24 -12.19 -3.08 7.32
C ARG A 24 -10.80 -3.21 6.67
N CYS A 25 -10.64 -2.70 5.46
CA CYS A 25 -9.32 -2.63 4.82
C CYS A 25 -8.97 -1.16 4.67
N ARG A 26 -7.73 -0.79 4.99
CA ARG A 26 -7.21 0.56 4.72
C ARG A 26 -5.98 0.49 3.84
N TRP A 27 -5.84 1.44 2.95
CA TRP A 27 -4.62 1.61 2.17
C TRP A 27 -3.81 2.79 2.70
N LEU A 28 -2.54 2.54 2.99
CA LEU A 28 -1.58 3.55 3.42
C LEU A 28 -0.42 3.54 2.42
N GLY A 29 -0.52 4.39 1.41
CA GLY A 29 0.49 4.54 0.37
C GLY A 29 0.69 6.00 0.01
N VAL A 30 1.27 6.22 -1.17
CA VAL A 30 1.43 7.55 -1.75
C VAL A 30 0.46 7.71 -2.91
N SER A 31 -0.23 8.84 -2.95
CA SER A 31 -1.15 9.22 -4.03
C SER A 31 -0.92 10.67 -4.42
N THR A 32 -1.32 11.06 -5.62
CA THR A 32 -1.62 12.45 -5.93
C THR A 32 -3.04 12.80 -5.47
N ASP A 33 -3.40 14.09 -5.51
CA ASP A 33 -4.70 14.60 -5.04
C ASP A 33 -5.85 14.13 -5.96
N PRO A 34 -6.78 13.27 -5.49
CA PRO A 34 -7.87 12.74 -6.33
C PRO A 34 -8.88 13.80 -6.77
N GLU A 35 -8.90 15.00 -6.16
CA GLU A 35 -9.73 16.10 -6.66
C GLU A 35 -9.11 16.79 -7.89
N LYS A 36 -7.80 16.58 -8.13
CA LYS A 36 -7.03 17.27 -9.17
C LYS A 36 -6.41 16.34 -10.21
N ASP A 37 -6.19 15.08 -9.86
CA ASP A 37 -5.60 14.05 -10.72
C ASP A 37 -6.65 12.95 -10.99
N SER A 38 -7.03 12.81 -12.26
CA SER A 38 -8.02 11.82 -12.68
C SER A 38 -7.58 10.38 -12.46
N ASP A 39 -6.27 10.10 -12.53
CA ASP A 39 -5.74 8.76 -12.32
C ASP A 39 -5.83 8.41 -10.83
N ALA A 40 -5.56 9.37 -9.94
CA ALA A 40 -5.79 9.20 -8.51
C ALA A 40 -7.28 9.06 -8.19
N ALA A 41 -8.14 9.87 -8.82
CA ALA A 41 -9.60 9.75 -8.66
C ALA A 41 -10.08 8.36 -9.04
N PHE A 42 -9.60 7.83 -10.18
CA PHE A 42 -9.92 6.48 -10.62
C PHE A 42 -9.50 5.42 -9.59
N VAL A 43 -8.24 5.46 -9.14
CA VAL A 43 -7.71 4.51 -8.14
C VAL A 43 -8.48 4.56 -6.83
N HIS A 44 -8.75 5.76 -6.29
CA HIS A 44 -9.47 5.91 -5.01
C HIS A 44 -10.92 5.43 -5.12
N ASN A 45 -11.59 5.71 -6.24
CA ASN A 45 -12.97 5.26 -6.48
C ASN A 45 -13.03 3.74 -6.63
N ASP A 46 -12.08 3.12 -7.31
CA ASP A 46 -12.03 1.66 -7.48
C ASP A 46 -11.77 0.97 -6.13
N LEU A 47 -10.77 1.42 -5.38
CA LEU A 47 -10.49 0.95 -4.01
C LEU A 47 -11.71 1.08 -3.09
N ALA A 48 -12.38 2.23 -3.10
CA ALA A 48 -13.58 2.46 -2.30
C ALA A 48 -14.75 1.56 -2.71
N ALA A 49 -14.92 1.27 -4.02
CA ALA A 49 -15.93 0.35 -4.51
C ALA A 49 -15.74 -1.08 -3.98
N PHE A 50 -14.51 -1.47 -3.64
CA PHE A 50 -14.17 -2.72 -2.97
C PHE A 50 -14.05 -2.61 -1.43
N GLY A 51 -14.49 -1.49 -0.85
CA GLY A 51 -14.51 -1.28 0.60
C GLY A 51 -13.14 -1.00 1.23
N VAL A 52 -12.17 -0.54 0.45
CA VAL A 52 -10.86 -0.10 0.93
C VAL A 52 -10.91 1.38 1.26
N ASP A 53 -10.58 1.73 2.50
CA ASP A 53 -10.47 3.11 2.98
C ASP A 53 -9.10 3.71 2.63
N CYS A 54 -9.12 4.79 1.85
CA CYS A 54 -7.94 5.51 1.40
C CYS A 54 -7.58 6.74 2.25
N SER A 55 -8.24 6.95 3.40
CA SER A 55 -8.02 8.12 4.28
C SER A 55 -6.59 8.25 4.80
N LEU A 56 -5.83 7.16 4.84
CA LEU A 56 -4.43 7.14 5.27
C LEU A 56 -3.43 7.38 4.12
N ALA A 57 -3.89 7.62 2.89
CA ALA A 57 -3.02 7.93 1.77
C ALA A 57 -2.24 9.24 2.02
N SER A 58 -0.92 9.20 1.82
CA SER A 58 -0.09 10.40 1.78
C SER A 58 -0.25 11.10 0.43
N ILE A 59 -0.83 12.30 0.43
CA ILE A 59 -1.06 13.08 -0.79
C ILE A 59 0.17 13.92 -1.13
N GLU A 60 0.78 13.63 -2.26
CA GLU A 60 1.93 14.36 -2.80
C GLU A 60 1.49 15.37 -3.86
N THR A 61 2.22 16.47 -3.93
CA THR A 61 1.94 17.59 -4.86
C THR A 61 2.74 17.51 -6.15
N GLN A 62 3.72 16.60 -6.23
CA GLN A 62 4.59 16.40 -7.38
C GLN A 62 4.57 14.93 -7.81
N GLY A 63 4.75 14.71 -9.11
CA GLY A 63 4.64 13.39 -9.74
C GLY A 63 3.22 13.12 -10.25
N ASN A 64 3.02 11.89 -10.69
CA ASN A 64 1.77 11.38 -11.26
C ASN A 64 1.53 9.98 -10.70
N MET A 65 0.26 9.56 -10.61
CA MET A 65 -0.04 8.18 -10.27
C MET A 65 0.72 7.21 -11.20
N PRO A 66 1.36 6.15 -10.66
CA PRO A 66 2.04 5.17 -11.47
C PRO A 66 1.08 4.43 -12.42
N VAL A 67 1.51 4.27 -13.68
CA VAL A 67 0.70 3.60 -14.72
C VAL A 67 1.51 2.47 -15.36
N SER A 68 0.84 1.34 -15.56
CA SER A 68 1.36 0.18 -16.26
C SER A 68 0.56 -0.06 -17.54
N TYR A 69 1.25 -0.39 -18.62
CA TYR A 69 0.63 -0.93 -19.83
C TYR A 69 0.89 -2.43 -19.88
N ILE A 70 -0.16 -3.23 -19.74
CA ILE A 70 -0.06 -4.70 -19.80
C ILE A 70 -0.48 -5.19 -21.20
N VAL A 71 0.46 -5.80 -21.92
CA VAL A 71 0.17 -6.57 -23.13
C VAL A 71 0.01 -8.04 -22.75
N SER A 72 -1.22 -8.56 -22.86
CA SER A 72 -1.52 -9.96 -22.55
C SER A 72 -1.61 -10.81 -23.82
N SER A 73 -0.77 -11.85 -23.90
CA SER A 73 -0.80 -12.83 -24.98
C SER A 73 -1.83 -13.92 -24.68
N ARG A 74 -2.96 -13.91 -25.40
CA ARG A 74 -3.98 -14.98 -25.28
C ARG A 74 -3.47 -16.35 -25.72
N ALA A 75 -2.48 -16.40 -26.61
CA ALA A 75 -1.94 -17.66 -27.14
C ALA A 75 -1.09 -18.41 -26.10
N THR A 76 -0.37 -17.68 -25.24
CA THR A 76 0.59 -18.25 -24.28
C THR A 76 0.21 -18.03 -22.82
N GLY A 77 -0.76 -17.14 -22.55
CA GLY A 77 -1.10 -16.68 -21.20
C GLY A 77 -0.04 -15.75 -20.58
N SER A 78 1.00 -15.37 -21.32
CA SER A 78 2.05 -14.48 -20.81
C SER A 78 1.60 -13.02 -20.82
N ARG A 79 2.14 -12.23 -19.89
CA ARG A 79 1.97 -10.77 -19.88
C ARG A 79 3.31 -10.06 -20.01
N THR A 80 3.32 -8.95 -20.73
CA THR A 80 4.44 -8.00 -20.78
C THR A 80 3.98 -6.69 -20.18
N ILE A 81 4.68 -6.22 -19.16
CA ILE A 81 4.33 -5.01 -18.42
C ILE A 81 5.33 -3.92 -18.77
N VAL A 82 4.84 -2.78 -19.27
CA VAL A 82 5.62 -1.55 -19.43
C VAL A 82 5.16 -0.58 -18.36
N HIS A 83 5.98 -0.41 -17.32
CA HIS A 83 5.65 0.38 -16.14
C HIS A 83 6.32 1.76 -16.18
N SER A 84 5.53 2.82 -15.97
CA SER A 84 5.99 4.20 -15.88
C SER A 84 5.63 4.79 -14.52
N ARG A 85 6.59 5.43 -13.86
CA ARG A 85 6.38 6.09 -12.58
C ARG A 85 7.33 7.26 -12.37
N ASN A 86 6.83 8.28 -11.70
CA ASN A 86 7.61 9.42 -11.20
C ASN A 86 7.15 9.88 -9.79
N LEU A 87 6.20 9.18 -9.18
CA LEU A 87 5.79 9.42 -7.80
C LEU A 87 6.79 8.82 -6.81
N VAL A 88 7.08 9.59 -5.76
CA VAL A 88 8.01 9.20 -4.69
C VAL A 88 7.48 7.98 -3.92
N GLU A 89 8.40 7.21 -3.35
CA GLU A 89 8.04 6.13 -2.43
C GLU A 89 7.59 6.71 -1.08
N LEU A 90 6.75 5.96 -0.36
CA LEU A 90 6.33 6.34 0.99
C LEU A 90 7.55 6.48 1.91
N SER A 91 7.71 7.65 2.51
CA SER A 91 8.77 7.90 3.48
C SER A 91 8.38 7.41 4.87
N TYR A 92 9.39 7.18 5.72
CA TYR A 92 9.15 6.83 7.12
C TYR A 92 8.39 7.93 7.86
N GLU A 93 8.70 9.19 7.58
CA GLU A 93 8.07 10.36 8.20
C GLU A 93 6.59 10.47 7.81
N ALA A 94 6.28 10.24 6.53
CA ALA A 94 4.89 10.19 6.05
C ALA A 94 4.14 9.03 6.70
N PHE A 95 4.75 7.85 6.80
CA PHE A 95 4.15 6.71 7.49
C PHE A 95 3.83 7.02 8.95
N VAL A 96 4.76 7.58 9.74
CA VAL A 96 4.53 7.91 11.15
C VAL A 96 3.39 8.90 11.33
N LYS A 97 3.29 9.90 10.42
CA LYS A 97 2.17 10.85 10.42
C LYS A 97 0.84 10.15 10.23
N GLN A 98 0.71 9.28 9.21
CA GLN A 98 -0.53 8.55 8.93
C GLN A 98 -0.85 7.51 10.00
N PHE A 99 0.16 6.82 10.52
CA PHE A 99 0.02 5.90 11.65
C PHE A 99 -0.51 6.61 12.90
N THR A 100 -0.07 7.83 13.18
CA THR A 100 -0.58 8.63 14.32
C THR A 100 -2.06 8.97 14.15
N LEU A 101 -2.49 9.32 12.93
CA LEU A 101 -3.90 9.56 12.62
C LEU A 101 -4.73 8.29 12.85
N TYR A 102 -4.28 7.16 12.30
CA TYR A 102 -4.92 5.86 12.50
C TYR A 102 -5.05 5.48 13.99
N ARG A 103 -3.99 5.70 14.79
CA ARG A 103 -4.01 5.47 16.25
C ARG A 103 -5.01 6.36 16.98
N GLY A 104 -5.21 7.59 16.50
CA GLY A 104 -6.22 8.51 17.02
C GLY A 104 -7.65 8.01 16.79
N GLU A 105 -7.91 7.44 15.61
CA GLU A 105 -9.23 6.90 15.24
C GLU A 105 -9.56 5.55 15.92
N LEU A 106 -8.54 4.74 16.22
CA LEU A 106 -8.67 3.44 16.90
C LEU A 106 -9.22 3.51 18.33
N GLN A 107 -9.47 4.69 18.89
CA GLN A 107 -10.04 4.86 20.23
C GLN A 107 -11.41 4.17 20.41
N GLU A 108 -12.11 3.83 19.34
CA GLU A 108 -13.43 3.18 19.41
C GLU A 108 -13.38 1.68 19.75
N ASP A 109 -12.29 0.96 19.49
CA ASP A 109 -12.17 -0.46 19.91
C ASP A 109 -10.72 -0.97 19.88
N ALA A 110 -9.97 -0.66 20.94
CA ALA A 110 -8.59 -1.12 21.11
C ALA A 110 -8.43 -2.66 21.21
N SER A 111 -9.54 -3.41 21.27
CA SER A 111 -9.53 -4.88 21.37
C SER A 111 -9.54 -5.59 20.01
N LYS A 112 -9.77 -4.85 18.91
CA LYS A 112 -9.80 -5.45 17.57
C LYS A 112 -8.40 -5.87 17.11
N PRO A 113 -8.24 -7.09 16.58
CA PRO A 113 -6.98 -7.51 15.97
C PRO A 113 -6.73 -6.72 14.68
N VAL A 114 -5.50 -6.19 14.58
CA VAL A 114 -5.01 -5.38 13.46
C VAL A 114 -3.85 -6.13 12.80
N TRP A 115 -3.85 -6.16 11.47
CA TRP A 115 -2.76 -6.71 10.67
C TRP A 115 -2.22 -5.65 9.70
N PHE A 116 -0.93 -5.34 9.80
CA PHE A 116 -0.19 -4.56 8.80
C PHE A 116 0.48 -5.47 7.77
N HIS A 117 0.19 -5.27 6.49
CA HIS A 117 0.89 -5.92 5.39
C HIS A 117 1.75 -4.88 4.65
N PHE A 118 3.05 -5.19 4.51
CA PHE A 118 4.02 -4.31 3.88
C PHE A 118 4.49 -4.85 2.53
N GLU A 119 4.48 -4.00 1.50
CA GLU A 119 5.20 -4.24 0.25
C GLU A 119 6.66 -3.78 0.42
N GLY A 120 7.62 -4.70 0.29
CA GLY A 120 9.05 -4.46 0.52
C GLY A 120 9.77 -3.66 -0.59
N ARG A 121 9.18 -2.57 -1.07
CA ARG A 121 9.74 -1.76 -2.18
C ARG A 121 10.99 -0.98 -1.80
N ASN A 122 10.87 -0.14 -0.77
CA ASN A 122 11.97 0.61 -0.17
C ASN A 122 12.29 -0.07 1.16
N VAL A 123 13.15 -1.10 1.12
CA VAL A 123 13.41 -1.98 2.27
C VAL A 123 13.88 -1.20 3.50
N ASP A 124 14.75 -0.20 3.32
CA ASP A 124 15.26 0.60 4.43
C ASP A 124 14.16 1.41 5.14
N ALA A 125 13.24 2.01 4.37
CA ALA A 125 12.10 2.73 4.94
C ALA A 125 11.08 1.75 5.54
N THR A 126 10.79 0.66 4.83
CA THR A 126 9.84 -0.38 5.27
C THR A 126 10.26 -1.01 6.58
N GLN A 127 11.55 -1.31 6.77
CA GLN A 127 12.09 -1.83 8.02
C GLN A 127 11.83 -0.86 9.18
N LYS A 128 12.06 0.45 8.98
CA LYS A 128 11.78 1.47 10.01
C LYS A 128 10.29 1.54 10.35
N MET A 129 9.42 1.44 9.35
CA MET A 129 7.96 1.41 9.55
C MET A 129 7.53 0.19 10.36
N MET A 130 8.03 -1.00 10.02
CA MET A 130 7.74 -2.25 10.74
C MET A 130 8.22 -2.21 12.19
N LEU A 131 9.43 -1.67 12.44
CA LEU A 131 9.95 -1.47 13.79
C LEU A 131 9.07 -0.50 14.59
N HIS A 132 8.61 0.58 13.96
CA HIS A 132 7.70 1.54 14.58
C HIS A 132 6.35 0.90 14.96
N VAL A 133 5.77 0.06 14.09
CA VAL A 133 4.56 -0.71 14.41
C VAL A 133 4.81 -1.66 15.57
N ARG A 134 5.92 -2.42 15.57
CA ARG A 134 6.24 -3.35 16.65
C ARG A 134 6.37 -2.65 18.00
N GLU A 135 6.96 -1.46 18.02
CA GLU A 135 7.13 -0.64 19.23
C GLU A 135 5.80 -0.08 19.74
N ASN A 136 4.94 0.42 18.85
CA ASN A 136 3.75 1.19 19.22
C ASN A 136 2.45 0.36 19.23
N MET A 137 2.44 -0.80 18.57
CA MET A 137 1.32 -1.76 18.50
C MET A 137 1.86 -3.20 18.56
N PRO A 138 2.42 -3.65 19.70
CA PRO A 138 3.09 -4.95 19.81
C PRO A 138 2.16 -6.15 19.55
N ALA A 139 0.86 -5.98 19.74
CA ALA A 139 -0.16 -7.00 19.46
C ALA A 139 -0.60 -7.07 17.99
N ALA A 140 -0.19 -6.11 17.15
CA ALA A 140 -0.52 -6.16 15.73
C ALA A 140 0.26 -7.28 15.03
N GLU A 141 -0.44 -7.99 14.15
CA GLU A 141 0.18 -8.92 13.22
C GLU A 141 0.86 -8.13 12.10
N MET A 142 1.96 -8.69 11.58
CA MET A 142 2.70 -8.09 10.48
C MET A 142 3.09 -9.16 9.46
N SER A 143 2.97 -8.82 8.19
CA SER A 143 3.52 -9.59 7.07
C SER A 143 4.24 -8.67 6.09
N ILE A 144 5.16 -9.22 5.30
CA ILE A 144 5.90 -8.48 4.29
C ILE A 144 6.00 -9.30 3.00
N GLU A 145 5.83 -8.64 1.86
CA GLU A 145 6.13 -9.18 0.53
C GLU A 145 7.53 -8.73 0.07
N ILE A 146 8.31 -9.67 -0.49
CA ILE A 146 9.59 -9.40 -1.15
C ILE A 146 9.53 -10.02 -2.55
N GLU A 147 9.09 -9.25 -3.55
CA GLU A 147 8.94 -9.73 -4.94
C GLU A 147 10.22 -9.55 -5.76
N ALA A 148 10.77 -8.34 -5.79
CA ALA A 148 11.89 -7.99 -6.64
C ALA A 148 13.18 -7.81 -5.82
N LEU A 149 14.26 -8.48 -6.26
CA LEU A 149 15.62 -8.27 -5.75
C LEU A 149 16.16 -6.92 -6.23
N ARG A 150 15.57 -5.84 -5.75
CA ARG A 150 15.98 -4.47 -6.04
C ARG A 150 17.09 -3.98 -5.10
N ASN A 151 17.25 -4.65 -3.96
CA ASN A 151 18.27 -4.40 -2.94
C ASN A 151 19.11 -5.66 -2.69
N ASP A 152 20.33 -5.50 -2.20
CA ASP A 152 21.19 -6.61 -1.78
C ASP A 152 20.53 -7.42 -0.65
N TRP A 153 20.68 -8.74 -0.68
CA TRP A 153 20.11 -9.67 0.31
C TRP A 153 20.56 -9.33 1.74
N GLY A 154 21.74 -8.74 1.91
CA GLY A 154 22.26 -8.31 3.21
C GLY A 154 21.39 -7.24 3.91
N SER A 155 20.59 -6.47 3.16
CA SER A 155 19.66 -5.49 3.72
C SER A 155 18.32 -6.11 4.14
N ALA A 156 17.92 -7.25 3.55
CA ALA A 156 16.67 -7.95 3.86
C ALA A 156 16.78 -8.93 5.05
N MET A 157 18.01 -9.26 5.48
CA MET A 157 18.28 -10.23 6.56
C MET A 157 18.70 -9.61 7.90
N LYS A 158 18.57 -8.29 8.07
CA LYS A 158 18.84 -7.60 9.35
C LYS A 158 17.56 -7.42 10.17
#